data_AF-A0A660ZP78-F1
#
_entry.id   AF-A0A660ZP78-F1
#
_cell.length_a   1.000
_cell.length_b   1.000
_cell.length_c   1.000
_cell.angle_alpha   90.00
_cell.angle_beta   90.00
_cell.angle_gamma   90.00
#
_symmetry.space_group_name_H-M   'P 1'
#
loop_
_entity.id
_entity.type
_entity.pdbx_description
1 polymer ?
#
loop_
_entity_poly.entity_id
_entity_poly.type
_entity_poly.pdbx_seq_one_letter_code
_entity_poly.pdbx_strand_id
1 'polypeptide(L)'
;MDEDRERRIFLTILWVYLIGSLLFFTLMVSIGKLFIPTPLWYMYLFLTVGFILFVFIPPPGKGEPRPSHLPPHLFKESRWYPKRIADIVERNEAELRDSEGVRPPVSAVSPVPVVALLVLLAVIVIARPVRIDPHRWRKEETARLTRVYREAVKEMDAIENQLSRAGKEAKQIVESYGTLSLGMDERRNAFARIDSVARAYGSAIEPFGEIGIQVFDARHDRVMWGGKPRYLNPVLPFRNGVRFFTSRTTLYRLLVRVEDTPQHERIVVDAPLEVNYRINNRFLRNESISDILSDRLGSDVDFNFSMGEHRGERRWLDASALKDSIYVERGRASGVKVYGVLFSPSHLPLAKLSVSGQPYAAVIDRIEEKRIFIAGLLILLDAII
;
A
#
# COMPACT_ATOMS: atom_id res chain seq x y z
N MET A 1 10.39 54.98 28.55
CA MET A 1 10.90 53.61 28.32
C MET A 1 11.47 53.60 26.92
N ASP A 2 12.72 53.18 26.74
CA ASP A 2 13.43 53.27 25.46
C ASP A 2 12.91 52.19 24.50
N GLU A 3 12.20 52.59 23.45
CA GLU A 3 11.68 51.69 22.39
C GLU A 3 12.80 50.84 21.76
N ASP A 4 14.02 51.38 21.68
CA ASP A 4 15.22 50.67 21.21
C ASP A 4 15.69 49.55 22.15
N ARG A 5 15.37 49.64 23.44
CA ARG A 5 15.68 48.62 24.44
C ARG A 5 14.66 47.47 24.35
N GLU A 6 13.38 47.79 24.21
CA GLU A 6 12.31 46.81 24.03
C GLU A 6 12.47 46.02 22.72
N ARG A 7 12.79 46.70 21.61
CA ARG A 7 13.05 46.04 20.32
C ARG A 7 14.26 45.11 20.38
N ARG A 8 15.34 45.53 21.04
CA ARG A 8 16.52 44.66 21.24
C ARG A 8 16.16 43.42 22.05
N ILE A 9 15.43 43.58 23.15
CA ILE A 9 14.97 42.45 23.98
C ILE A 9 14.09 41.51 23.15
N PHE A 10 13.13 42.02 22.39
CA PHE A 10 12.27 41.21 21.52
C PHE A 10 13.07 40.44 20.47
N LEU A 11 13.98 41.10 19.75
CA LEU A 11 14.82 40.44 18.75
C LEU A 11 15.73 39.38 19.37
N THR A 12 16.30 39.64 20.56
CA THR A 12 17.09 38.64 21.28
C THR A 12 16.24 37.43 21.64
N ILE A 13 15.03 37.63 22.17
CA ILE A 13 14.11 36.53 22.50
C ILE A 13 13.71 35.76 21.23
N LEU A 14 13.42 36.46 20.12
CA LEU A 14 13.08 35.85 18.84
C LEU A 14 14.22 34.97 18.32
N TRP A 15 15.47 35.44 18.36
CA TRP A 15 16.62 34.65 17.94
C TRP A 15 16.88 33.44 18.83
N VAL A 16 16.75 33.59 20.16
CA VAL A 16 16.85 32.46 21.10
C VAL A 16 15.77 31.43 20.81
N TYR A 17 14.55 31.88 20.51
CA TYR A 17 13.45 31.00 20.13
C TYR A 17 13.71 30.26 18.81
N LEU A 18 14.15 30.97 17.77
CA LEU A 18 14.46 30.37 16.46
C LEU A 18 15.57 29.32 16.59
N ILE A 19 16.70 29.67 17.21
CA ILE A 19 17.82 28.75 17.42
C ILE A 19 17.40 27.55 18.28
N GLY A 20 16.67 27.79 19.37
CA GLY A 20 16.19 26.73 20.25
C GLY A 20 15.22 25.78 19.53
N SER A 21 14.34 26.32 18.68
CA SER A 21 13.41 25.52 17.89
C SER A 21 14.13 24.74 16.79
N LEU A 22 15.09 25.36 16.11
CA LEU A 22 15.90 24.71 15.09
C LEU A 22 16.67 23.52 15.68
N LEU A 23 17.34 23.71 16.83
CA LEU A 23 18.03 22.63 17.54
C LEU A 23 17.07 21.51 17.95
N PHE A 24 15.91 21.86 18.50
CA PHE A 24 14.89 20.88 18.89
C PHE A 24 14.40 20.04 17.71
N PHE A 25 14.01 20.68 16.60
CA PHE A 25 13.51 19.96 15.43
C PHE A 25 14.60 19.17 14.71
N THR A 26 15.84 19.66 14.69
CA THR A 26 17.00 18.91 14.17
C THR A 26 17.22 17.65 15.00
N LEU A 27 17.18 17.75 16.33
CA LEU A 27 17.31 16.60 17.23
C LEU A 27 16.18 15.59 17.03
N MET A 28 14.94 16.06 16.92
CA MET A 28 13.76 15.23 16.67
C MET A 28 13.89 14.45 15.35
N VAL A 29 14.24 15.14 14.25
CA VAL A 29 14.52 14.51 12.94
C VAL A 29 15.66 13.51 13.06
N SER A 30 16.74 13.83 13.78
CA SER A 30 17.89 12.95 13.96
C SER A 30 17.57 11.68 14.77
N ILE A 31 16.63 11.75 15.71
CA ILE A 31 16.17 10.60 16.50
C ILE A 31 15.12 9.78 15.71
N GLY A 32 14.68 10.25 14.54
CA GLY A 32 13.66 9.60 13.73
C GLY A 32 12.26 9.72 14.34
N LYS A 33 12.01 10.77 15.13
CA LYS A 33 10.70 11.04 15.73
C LYS A 33 10.31 12.48 15.45
N LEU A 34 9.20 12.69 14.76
CA LEU A 34 8.69 14.04 14.51
C LEU A 34 7.39 14.31 15.25
N PHE A 35 6.66 13.28 15.67
CA PHE A 35 5.41 13.50 16.39
C PHE A 35 5.66 14.01 17.80
N ILE A 36 5.25 15.25 18.02
CA ILE A 36 5.31 15.90 19.32
C ILE A 36 3.97 15.68 20.04
N PRO A 37 3.96 15.46 21.36
CA PRO A 37 2.73 15.49 22.15
C PRO A 37 1.86 16.70 21.84
N THR A 38 0.54 16.50 21.79
CA THR A 38 -0.43 17.56 21.44
C THR A 38 -0.23 18.86 22.23
N PRO A 39 0.04 18.87 23.55
CA PRO A 39 0.27 20.10 24.29
C PRO A 39 1.49 20.90 23.81
N LEU A 40 2.60 20.21 23.53
CA LEU A 40 3.83 20.83 23.04
C LEU A 40 3.65 21.33 21.60
N TRP A 41 2.91 20.61 20.75
CA TRP A 41 2.57 21.09 19.41
C TRP A 41 1.79 22.41 19.44
N TYR A 42 0.78 22.53 20.30
CA TYR A 42 0.04 23.78 20.48
C TYR A 42 0.93 24.90 21.02
N MET A 43 1.82 24.60 21.98
CA MET A 43 2.76 25.57 22.51
C MET A 43 3.63 26.18 21.40
N TYR A 44 4.27 25.34 20.58
CA TYR A 44 5.07 25.81 19.45
C TYR A 44 4.23 26.61 18.46
N LEU A 45 3.05 26.11 18.07
CA LEU A 45 2.16 26.79 17.13
C LEU A 45 1.77 28.19 17.60
N PHE A 46 1.27 28.32 18.84
CA PHE A 46 0.84 29.62 19.37
C PHE A 46 2.01 30.60 19.51
N LEU A 47 3.19 30.10 19.87
CA LEU A 47 4.36 30.92 20.08
C LEU A 47 4.95 31.41 18.74
N THR A 48 5.00 30.55 17.70
CA THR A 48 5.38 30.98 16.34
C THR A 48 4.37 31.98 15.76
N VAL A 49 3.06 31.71 15.87
CA VAL A 49 2.01 32.62 15.39
C VAL A 49 2.07 33.96 16.15
N GLY A 50 2.32 33.91 17.46
CA GLY A 50 2.54 35.11 18.28
C GLY A 50 3.71 35.95 17.76
N PHE A 51 4.88 35.34 17.52
CA PHE A 51 6.02 36.06 16.95
C PHE A 51 5.75 36.63 15.57
N ILE A 52 5.06 35.89 14.69
CA ILE A 52 4.65 36.38 13.37
C ILE A 52 3.77 37.62 13.51
N LEU A 53 2.72 37.55 14.34
CA LEU A 53 1.82 38.69 14.57
C LEU A 53 2.57 39.91 15.12
N PHE A 54 3.48 39.72 16.09
CA PHE A 54 4.28 40.81 16.66
C PHE A 54 5.28 41.43 15.66
N VAL A 55 5.79 40.67 14.70
CA VAL A 55 6.67 41.22 13.65
C VAL A 55 5.89 42.07 12.65
N PHE A 56 4.63 41.72 12.35
CA PHE A 56 3.78 42.45 11.41
C PHE A 56 3.01 43.63 12.02
N ILE A 57 2.93 43.75 13.35
CA ILE A 57 2.31 44.90 14.02
C ILE A 57 3.38 45.99 14.23
N PRO A 58 3.36 47.11 13.48
CA PRO A 58 4.33 48.18 13.68
C PRO A 58 4.10 48.83 15.05
N PRO A 59 5.17 49.15 15.82
CA PRO A 59 5.02 49.98 17.00
C PRO A 59 4.48 51.37 16.59
N PRO A 60 3.65 52.02 17.41
CA PRO A 60 3.19 53.39 17.13
C PRO A 60 4.40 54.33 17.03
N GLY A 61 4.52 55.09 15.94
CA GLY A 61 5.54 56.13 15.81
C GLY A 61 5.22 57.33 16.70
N LYS A 62 6.26 58.07 17.09
CA LYS A 62 6.11 59.36 17.80
C LYS A 62 6.27 60.54 16.85
N GLY A 63 5.21 61.35 16.76
CA GLY A 63 5.25 62.74 16.26
C GLY A 63 4.66 62.95 14.86
N GLU A 64 3.83 63.99 14.72
CA GLU A 64 3.58 64.68 13.44
C GLU A 64 4.69 65.72 13.18
N PRO A 65 4.97 66.08 11.92
CA PRO A 65 5.90 67.15 11.58
C PRO A 65 5.49 68.47 12.25
N ARG A 66 6.40 69.03 13.07
CA ARG A 66 6.24 70.38 13.64
C ARG A 66 6.34 71.41 12.52
N PRO A 67 5.35 72.29 12.34
CA PRO A 67 5.58 73.54 11.64
C PRO A 67 6.54 74.38 12.49
N SER A 68 7.65 74.84 11.91
CA SER A 68 8.74 75.58 12.60
C SER A 68 8.31 76.90 13.28
N HIS A 69 7.07 77.33 13.07
CA HIS A 69 6.53 78.62 13.50
C HIS A 69 5.55 78.56 14.69
N LEU A 70 5.27 77.39 15.27
CA LEU A 70 4.31 77.25 16.37
C LEU A 70 4.97 76.80 17.68
N PRO A 71 4.62 77.41 18.83
CA PRO A 71 5.30 77.13 20.09
C PRO A 71 4.89 75.77 20.71
N PRO A 72 5.81 75.13 21.45
CA PRO A 72 5.75 73.70 21.76
C PRO A 72 4.64 73.25 22.73
N HIS A 73 3.94 74.18 23.39
CA HIS A 73 2.94 73.90 24.42
C HIS A 73 1.52 73.68 23.85
N LEU A 74 1.30 73.88 22.55
CA LEU A 74 -0.02 73.78 21.91
C LEU A 74 -0.36 72.39 21.33
N PHE A 75 0.60 71.47 21.27
CA PHE A 75 0.39 70.13 20.69
C PHE A 75 0.43 69.05 21.77
N LYS A 76 -0.66 68.28 21.88
CA LYS A 76 -0.72 67.03 22.64
C LYS A 76 0.03 65.97 21.83
N GLU A 77 0.96 65.22 22.43
CA GLU A 77 1.73 64.16 21.76
C GLU A 77 0.78 63.19 21.01
N SER A 78 0.63 63.36 19.69
CA SER A 78 -0.18 62.49 18.85
C SER A 78 0.68 61.32 18.36
N ARG A 79 0.15 60.11 18.51
CA ARG A 79 0.77 58.87 18.03
C ARG A 79 0.51 58.75 16.53
N TRP A 80 1.55 58.53 15.75
CA TRP A 80 1.45 58.35 14.30
C TRP A 80 1.40 56.86 13.96
N TYR A 81 0.50 56.47 13.04
CA TYR A 81 0.37 55.10 12.53
C TYR A 81 0.52 55.10 11.00
N PRO A 82 1.26 54.14 10.42
CA PRO A 82 1.40 54.02 8.97
C PRO A 82 0.06 53.72 8.32
N LYS A 83 -0.21 54.36 7.17
CA LYS A 83 -1.47 54.20 6.42
C LYS A 83 -1.33 53.22 5.25
N ARG A 84 -0.10 52.95 4.79
CA ARG A 84 0.20 52.02 3.68
C ARG A 84 1.39 51.10 4.02
N ILE A 85 1.44 49.93 3.38
CA ILE A 85 2.53 48.95 3.55
C ILE A 85 3.87 49.51 3.01
N ALA A 86 3.84 50.31 1.94
CA ALA A 86 5.04 50.95 1.39
C ALA A 86 5.74 51.87 2.39
N ASP A 87 4.97 52.56 3.25
CA ASP A 87 5.48 53.44 4.33
C ASP A 87 6.29 52.67 5.38
N ILE A 88 6.18 51.33 5.41
CA ILE A 88 6.88 50.44 6.35
C ILE A 88 8.16 49.85 5.70
N VAL A 89 8.22 49.81 4.36
CA VAL A 89 9.24 49.08 3.60
C VAL A 89 10.28 50.01 2.93
N GLU A 90 9.85 51.15 2.38
CA GLU A 90 10.71 52.02 1.58
C GLU A 90 11.31 53.17 2.42
N ARG A 91 12.64 53.23 2.46
CA ARG A 91 13.39 54.25 3.20
C ARG A 91 13.63 55.47 2.30
N ASN A 92 12.68 56.39 2.20
CA ASN A 92 12.93 57.69 1.56
C ASN A 92 13.70 58.63 2.51
N GLU A 93 15.01 58.39 2.66
CA GLU A 93 15.90 59.25 3.48
C GLU A 93 15.94 60.72 2.99
N ALA A 94 15.57 60.97 1.73
CA ALA A 94 15.60 62.30 1.12
C ALA A 94 14.47 63.23 1.60
N GLU A 95 13.29 62.73 1.96
CA GLU A 95 12.19 63.55 2.52
C GLU A 95 12.33 63.78 4.04
N LEU A 96 13.21 63.02 4.70
CA LEU A 96 13.35 62.97 6.17
C LEU A 96 14.40 63.93 6.75
N ARG A 97 15.22 64.58 5.91
CA ARG A 97 16.23 65.56 6.37
C ARG A 97 15.68 66.96 6.61
N ASP A 98 14.52 67.30 6.03
CA ASP A 98 13.95 68.66 6.06
C ASP A 98 12.93 68.90 7.19
N SER A 99 12.63 67.91 8.03
CA SER A 99 11.63 68.04 9.11
C SER A 99 12.26 67.83 10.49
N GLU A 100 12.70 68.93 11.11
CA GLU A 100 13.13 68.93 12.52
C GLU A 100 12.01 68.39 13.43
N GLY A 101 12.23 67.20 14.00
CA GLY A 101 11.44 66.66 15.10
C GLY A 101 10.62 65.40 14.83
N VAL A 102 10.59 64.86 13.59
CA VAL A 102 9.92 63.59 13.30
C VAL A 102 10.93 62.45 13.39
N ARG A 103 10.76 61.52 14.34
CA ARG A 103 11.45 60.22 14.27
C ARG A 103 10.57 59.28 13.43
N PRO A 104 11.01 58.82 12.25
CA PRO A 104 10.23 57.88 11.46
C PRO A 104 10.02 56.58 12.26
N PRO A 105 8.95 55.80 11.95
CA PRO A 105 8.83 54.46 12.52
C PRO A 105 10.10 53.68 12.26
N VAL A 106 10.51 52.92 13.27
CA VAL A 106 11.66 52.04 13.18
C VAL A 106 11.37 51.01 12.07
N SER A 107 12.32 50.84 11.15
CA SER A 107 12.18 49.98 9.95
C SER A 107 11.55 48.61 10.24
N ALA A 108 10.85 48.05 9.26
CA ALA A 108 10.46 46.64 9.25
C ALA A 108 11.63 45.77 9.74
N VAL A 109 11.33 44.77 10.57
CA VAL A 109 12.28 43.71 10.94
C VAL A 109 12.85 43.16 9.63
N SER A 110 14.16 42.86 9.60
CA SER A 110 14.81 42.29 8.41
C SER A 110 13.98 41.10 7.86
N PRO A 111 13.98 40.82 6.55
CA PRO A 111 13.18 39.72 6.00
C PRO A 111 13.62 38.34 6.53
N VAL A 112 14.86 38.22 7.00
CA VAL A 112 15.47 36.97 7.46
C VAL A 112 14.69 36.27 8.59
N PRO A 113 14.33 36.92 9.72
CA PRO A 113 13.57 36.26 10.78
C PRO A 113 12.12 35.94 10.38
N VAL A 114 11.55 36.66 9.40
CA VAL A 114 10.20 36.37 8.88
C VAL A 114 10.22 35.07 8.08
N VAL A 115 11.21 34.92 7.20
CA VAL A 115 11.37 33.68 6.42
C VAL A 115 11.64 32.50 7.35
N ALA A 116 12.51 32.67 8.35
CA ALA A 116 12.79 31.61 9.33
C ALA A 116 11.55 31.23 10.16
N LEU A 117 10.73 32.20 10.57
CA LEU A 117 9.46 31.93 11.25
C LEU A 117 8.46 31.16 10.37
N LEU A 118 8.41 31.46 9.06
CA LEU A 118 7.53 30.76 8.13
C LEU A 118 7.98 29.32 7.87
N VAL A 119 9.29 29.09 7.73
CA VAL A 119 9.86 27.75 7.59
C VAL A 119 9.62 26.94 8.87
N LEU A 120 9.87 27.54 10.03
CA LEU A 120 9.57 26.92 11.32
C LEU A 120 8.08 26.59 11.49
N LEU A 121 7.17 27.49 11.08
CA LEU A 121 5.74 27.23 11.08
C LEU A 121 5.38 26.03 10.21
N ALA A 122 5.98 25.92 9.01
CA ALA A 122 5.77 24.78 8.13
C ALA A 122 6.23 23.46 8.78
N VAL A 123 7.39 23.45 9.44
CA VAL A 123 7.90 22.30 10.21
C VAL A 123 6.94 21.92 11.34
N ILE A 124 6.43 22.89 12.10
CA ILE A 124 5.45 22.67 13.17
C ILE A 124 4.16 22.06 12.62
N VAL A 125 3.64 22.57 11.51
CA VAL A 125 2.44 22.04 10.87
C VAL A 125 2.63 20.57 10.45
N ILE A 126 3.80 20.22 9.91
CA ILE A 126 4.13 18.84 9.52
C ILE A 126 4.29 17.92 10.75
N ALA A 127 4.88 18.44 11.83
CA ALA A 127 5.06 17.75 13.10
C ALA A 127 3.76 17.51 13.89
N ARG A 128 2.61 17.93 13.35
CA ARG A 128 1.30 17.69 13.96
C ARG A 128 1.07 16.21 14.24
N PRO A 129 0.63 15.83 15.46
CA PRO A 129 0.38 14.43 15.80
C PRO A 129 -0.66 13.81 14.86
N VAL A 130 -0.35 12.64 14.32
CA VAL A 130 -1.26 11.87 13.48
C VAL A 130 -2.36 11.26 14.36
N ARG A 131 -3.60 11.67 14.12
CA ARG A 131 -4.79 11.03 14.70
C ARG A 131 -5.48 10.19 13.63
N ILE A 132 -4.90 9.05 13.27
CA ILE A 132 -5.65 8.06 12.51
C ILE A 132 -6.47 7.29 13.53
N ASP A 133 -7.80 7.38 13.47
CA ASP A 133 -8.64 6.55 14.32
C ASP A 133 -8.38 5.05 14.00
N PRO A 134 -7.88 4.26 14.97
CA PRO A 134 -7.60 2.84 14.76
C PRO A 134 -8.85 2.05 14.37
N HIS A 135 -10.04 2.48 14.76
CA HIS A 135 -11.30 1.83 14.36
C HIS A 135 -11.63 2.11 12.89
N ARG A 136 -11.57 3.38 12.48
CA ARG A 136 -11.77 3.77 11.08
C ARG A 136 -10.75 3.10 10.15
N TRP A 137 -9.46 3.15 10.48
CA TRP A 137 -8.42 2.49 9.69
C TRP A 137 -8.67 0.98 9.57
N ARG A 138 -9.00 0.29 10.67
CA ARG A 138 -9.29 -1.15 10.64
C ARG A 138 -10.48 -1.47 9.73
N LYS A 139 -11.53 -0.65 9.74
CA LYS A 139 -12.71 -0.84 8.88
C LYS A 139 -12.36 -0.67 7.41
N GLU A 140 -11.61 0.38 7.08
CA GLU A 140 -11.13 0.66 5.71
C GLU A 140 -10.20 -0.46 5.22
N GLU A 141 -9.25 -0.89 6.06
CA GLU A 141 -8.31 -1.96 5.73
C GLU A 141 -9.01 -3.33 5.57
N THR A 142 -9.96 -3.66 6.45
CA THR A 142 -10.77 -4.88 6.30
C THR A 142 -11.52 -4.89 4.96
N ALA A 143 -12.12 -3.77 4.57
CA ALA A 143 -12.84 -3.66 3.31
C ALA A 143 -11.89 -3.78 2.10
N ARG A 144 -10.69 -3.18 2.19
CA ARG A 144 -9.63 -3.31 1.18
C ARG A 144 -9.20 -4.78 1.02
N LEU A 145 -8.81 -5.44 2.12
CA LEU A 145 -8.34 -6.83 2.12
C LEU A 145 -9.43 -7.82 1.69
N THR A 146 -10.70 -7.56 2.04
CA THR A 146 -11.83 -8.37 1.57
C THR A 146 -11.98 -8.29 0.04
N ARG A 147 -11.69 -7.13 -0.56
CA ARG A 147 -11.71 -6.96 -2.02
C ARG A 147 -10.59 -7.77 -2.67
N VAL A 148 -9.37 -7.66 -2.13
CA VAL A 148 -8.20 -8.44 -2.57
C VAL A 148 -8.48 -9.94 -2.45
N TYR A 149 -9.06 -10.39 -1.33
CA TYR A 149 -9.48 -11.78 -1.14
C TYR A 149 -10.44 -12.23 -2.25
N ARG A 150 -11.49 -11.46 -2.56
CA ARG A 150 -12.43 -11.81 -3.63
C ARG A 150 -11.79 -11.83 -5.01
N GLU A 151 -10.81 -10.96 -5.24
CA GLU A 151 -10.06 -10.94 -6.50
C GLU A 151 -9.18 -12.19 -6.63
N ALA A 152 -8.47 -12.58 -5.57
CA ALA A 152 -7.71 -13.83 -5.53
C ALA A 152 -8.59 -15.08 -5.69
N VAL A 153 -9.81 -15.08 -5.14
CA VAL A 153 -10.81 -16.14 -5.38
C VAL A 153 -11.16 -16.23 -6.87
N LYS A 154 -11.44 -15.09 -7.52
CA LYS A 154 -11.78 -15.07 -8.95
C LYS A 154 -10.67 -15.63 -9.84
N GLU A 155 -9.42 -15.46 -9.46
CA GLU A 155 -8.28 -16.04 -10.19
C GLU A 155 -8.28 -17.57 -10.11
N MET A 156 -8.52 -18.13 -8.93
CA MET A 156 -8.71 -19.58 -8.81
C MET A 156 -9.92 -20.07 -9.60
N ASP A 157 -11.06 -19.37 -9.52
CA ASP A 157 -12.25 -19.69 -10.31
C ASP A 157 -11.97 -19.63 -11.81
N ALA A 158 -11.16 -18.66 -12.26
CA ALA A 158 -10.77 -18.53 -13.67
C ALA A 158 -9.96 -19.77 -14.13
N ILE A 159 -8.98 -20.20 -13.35
CA ILE A 159 -8.18 -21.40 -13.63
C ILE A 159 -9.07 -22.65 -13.66
N GLU A 160 -9.94 -22.83 -12.67
CA GLU A 160 -10.91 -23.93 -12.64
C GLU A 160 -11.82 -23.95 -13.87
N ASN A 161 -12.30 -22.78 -14.29
CA ASN A 161 -13.11 -22.63 -15.50
C ASN A 161 -12.35 -23.01 -16.76
N GLN A 162 -11.07 -22.64 -16.89
CA GLN A 162 -10.24 -23.06 -18.03
C GLN A 162 -10.04 -24.57 -18.06
N LEU A 163 -9.72 -25.19 -16.92
CA LEU A 163 -9.61 -26.65 -16.82
C LEU A 163 -10.93 -27.33 -17.16
N SER A 164 -12.06 -26.75 -16.73
CA SER A 164 -13.39 -27.26 -17.04
C SER A 164 -13.70 -27.23 -18.53
N ARG A 165 -13.38 -26.13 -19.22
CA ARG A 165 -13.56 -25.99 -20.67
C ARG A 165 -12.66 -26.95 -21.44
N ALA A 166 -11.37 -26.97 -21.11
CA ALA A 166 -10.40 -27.89 -21.71
C ALA A 166 -10.83 -29.35 -21.55
N GLY A 167 -11.29 -29.73 -20.36
CA GLY A 167 -11.77 -31.08 -20.08
C GLY A 167 -13.04 -31.45 -20.85
N LYS A 168 -14.00 -30.53 -20.97
CA LYS A 168 -15.23 -30.75 -21.78
C LYS A 168 -14.91 -30.91 -23.27
N GLU A 169 -14.00 -30.10 -23.82
CA GLU A 169 -13.62 -30.19 -25.23
C GLU A 169 -12.78 -31.45 -25.51
N ALA A 170 -11.85 -31.79 -24.61
CA ALA A 170 -11.13 -33.05 -24.66
C ALA A 170 -12.09 -34.25 -24.63
N LYS A 171 -13.13 -34.20 -23.79
CA LYS A 171 -14.17 -35.23 -23.76
C LYS A 171 -14.91 -35.38 -25.08
N GLN A 172 -15.33 -34.27 -25.68
CA GLN A 172 -15.99 -34.30 -26.99
C GLN A 172 -15.09 -34.89 -28.08
N ILE A 173 -13.78 -34.60 -28.03
CA ILE A 173 -12.80 -35.21 -28.94
C ILE A 173 -12.78 -36.72 -28.71
N VAL A 174 -12.60 -37.17 -27.47
CA VAL A 174 -12.53 -38.60 -27.14
C VAL A 174 -13.81 -39.33 -27.56
N GLU A 175 -14.98 -38.78 -27.25
CA GLU A 175 -16.29 -39.35 -27.62
C GLU A 175 -16.49 -39.43 -29.15
N SER A 176 -15.94 -38.48 -29.91
CA SER A 176 -16.06 -38.45 -31.38
C SER A 176 -15.21 -39.49 -32.10
N TYR A 177 -14.08 -39.89 -31.51
CA TYR A 177 -13.12 -40.81 -32.11
C TYR A 177 -13.22 -42.23 -31.53
N GLY A 178 -13.61 -42.38 -30.26
CA GLY A 178 -13.51 -43.64 -29.52
C GLY A 178 -12.06 -44.01 -29.19
N THR A 179 -11.77 -44.48 -27.97
CA THR A 179 -10.37 -44.72 -27.56
C THR A 179 -9.69 -45.92 -28.22
N LEU A 180 -10.45 -46.88 -28.78
CA LEU A 180 -9.93 -48.24 -29.02
C LEU A 180 -9.94 -48.71 -30.48
N SER A 181 -10.39 -47.89 -31.45
CA SER A 181 -10.64 -48.35 -32.83
C SER A 181 -10.15 -47.41 -33.94
N LEU A 182 -9.24 -46.48 -33.63
CA LEU A 182 -8.79 -45.47 -34.60
C LEU A 182 -7.70 -46.01 -35.53
N GLY A 183 -7.82 -45.70 -36.82
CA GLY A 183 -6.70 -45.81 -37.76
C GLY A 183 -5.53 -44.91 -37.36
N MET A 184 -4.33 -45.15 -37.91
CA MET A 184 -3.12 -44.38 -37.55
C MET A 184 -3.29 -42.87 -37.78
N ASP A 185 -3.96 -42.47 -38.87
CA ASP A 185 -4.20 -41.06 -39.21
C ASP A 185 -5.24 -40.39 -38.29
N GLU A 186 -6.31 -41.10 -37.94
CA GLU A 186 -7.35 -40.59 -37.05
C GLU A 186 -6.80 -40.39 -35.63
N ARG A 187 -5.95 -41.33 -35.18
CA ARG A 187 -5.25 -41.21 -33.90
C ARG A 187 -4.33 -39.99 -33.88
N ARG A 188 -3.54 -39.78 -34.95
CA ARG A 188 -2.67 -38.59 -35.09
C ARG A 188 -3.47 -37.30 -35.03
N ASN A 189 -4.62 -37.26 -35.70
CA ASN A 189 -5.53 -36.10 -35.67
C ASN A 189 -6.11 -35.85 -34.27
N ALA A 190 -6.49 -36.91 -33.54
CA ALA A 190 -6.97 -36.79 -32.16
C ALA A 190 -5.89 -36.22 -31.22
N PHE A 191 -4.65 -36.69 -31.33
CA PHE A 191 -3.50 -36.12 -30.58
C PHE A 191 -3.29 -34.64 -30.87
N ALA A 192 -3.28 -34.25 -32.15
CA ALA A 192 -3.09 -32.86 -32.54
C ALA A 192 -4.22 -31.95 -32.01
N ARG A 193 -5.47 -32.44 -32.02
CA ARG A 193 -6.62 -31.70 -31.48
C ARG A 193 -6.52 -31.54 -29.96
N ILE A 194 -6.18 -32.59 -29.22
CA ILE A 194 -5.99 -32.51 -27.75
C ILE A 194 -4.86 -31.53 -27.40
N ASP A 195 -3.75 -31.56 -28.14
CA ASP A 195 -2.65 -30.61 -27.94
C ASP A 195 -3.08 -29.16 -28.24
N SER A 196 -3.87 -28.96 -29.31
CA SER A 196 -4.45 -27.65 -29.63
C SER A 196 -5.36 -27.14 -28.52
N VAL A 197 -6.21 -28.00 -27.94
CA VAL A 197 -7.06 -27.67 -26.78
C VAL A 197 -6.21 -27.26 -25.59
N ALA A 198 -5.17 -28.03 -25.26
CA ALA A 198 -4.28 -27.72 -24.14
C ALA A 198 -3.60 -26.35 -24.30
N ARG A 199 -3.14 -26.01 -25.51
CA ARG A 199 -2.54 -24.69 -25.81
C ARG A 199 -3.55 -23.55 -25.78
N ALA A 200 -4.75 -23.77 -26.34
CA ALA A 200 -5.79 -22.74 -26.44
C ALA A 200 -6.27 -22.28 -25.06
N TYR A 201 -6.48 -23.21 -24.13
CA TYR A 201 -6.90 -22.88 -22.76
C TYR A 201 -5.73 -22.61 -21.82
N GLY A 202 -4.55 -23.16 -22.09
CA GLY A 202 -3.35 -22.92 -21.29
C GLY A 202 -2.87 -21.48 -21.35
N SER A 203 -2.92 -20.85 -22.52
CA SER A 203 -2.48 -19.45 -22.70
C SER A 203 -3.27 -18.43 -21.87
N ALA A 204 -4.49 -18.78 -21.45
CA ALA A 204 -5.34 -17.94 -20.60
C ALA A 204 -5.10 -18.13 -19.09
N ILE A 205 -4.20 -19.04 -18.70
CA ILE A 205 -3.86 -19.30 -17.30
C ILE A 205 -2.58 -18.55 -16.96
N GLU A 206 -2.68 -17.45 -16.23
CA GLU A 206 -1.53 -16.84 -15.57
C GLU A 206 -1.26 -17.55 -14.23
N PRO A 207 0.02 -17.75 -13.86
CA PRO A 207 1.22 -17.23 -14.52
C PRO A 207 1.88 -18.21 -15.51
N PHE A 208 1.53 -19.49 -15.45
CA PHE A 208 2.35 -20.52 -16.10
C PHE A 208 2.00 -20.77 -17.55
N GLY A 209 0.83 -20.34 -18.02
CA GLY A 209 0.42 -20.45 -19.42
C GLY A 209 0.27 -21.90 -19.91
N GLU A 210 0.13 -22.87 -19.00
CA GLU A 210 0.31 -24.28 -19.31
C GLU A 210 -0.82 -25.16 -18.75
N ILE A 211 -1.35 -26.01 -19.62
CA ILE A 211 -2.26 -27.10 -19.28
C ILE A 211 -1.67 -28.41 -19.80
N GLY A 212 -1.84 -29.48 -19.03
CA GLY A 212 -1.68 -30.85 -19.47
C GLY A 212 -3.04 -31.53 -19.61
N ILE A 213 -3.22 -32.30 -20.67
CA ILE A 213 -4.39 -33.16 -20.87
C ILE A 213 -3.91 -34.58 -21.07
N GLN A 214 -4.53 -35.54 -20.38
CA GLN A 214 -4.29 -36.97 -20.53
C GLN A 214 -5.60 -37.72 -20.61
N VAL A 215 -5.63 -38.71 -21.50
CA VAL A 215 -6.76 -39.62 -21.66
C VAL A 215 -6.27 -41.03 -21.37
N PHE A 216 -6.98 -41.70 -20.48
CA PHE A 216 -6.75 -43.08 -20.08
C PHE A 216 -7.92 -43.94 -20.55
N ASP A 217 -7.64 -45.15 -20.99
CA ASP A 217 -8.68 -46.13 -21.31
C ASP A 217 -9.26 -46.80 -20.06
N ALA A 218 -10.19 -47.74 -20.26
CA ALA A 218 -10.81 -48.51 -19.18
C ALA A 218 -9.82 -49.39 -18.39
N ARG A 219 -8.63 -49.67 -18.95
CA ARG A 219 -7.55 -50.40 -18.28
C ARG A 219 -6.63 -49.48 -17.49
N HIS A 220 -6.89 -48.16 -17.53
CA HIS A 220 -6.05 -47.10 -16.97
C HIS A 220 -4.71 -46.93 -17.71
N ASP A 221 -4.62 -47.41 -18.94
CA ASP A 221 -3.47 -47.16 -19.81
C ASP A 221 -3.64 -45.80 -20.48
N ARG A 222 -2.58 -44.99 -20.47
CA ARG A 222 -2.61 -43.67 -21.12
C ARG A 222 -2.60 -43.84 -22.63
N VAL A 223 -3.72 -43.53 -23.28
CA VAL A 223 -3.92 -43.70 -24.72
C VAL A 223 -3.70 -42.44 -25.52
N MET A 224 -3.90 -41.25 -24.92
CA MET A 224 -3.65 -39.95 -25.54
C MET A 224 -3.19 -38.89 -24.53
N TRP A 225 -2.49 -37.87 -25.01
CA TRP A 225 -2.11 -36.70 -24.22
C TRP A 225 -1.89 -35.46 -25.10
N GLY A 226 -1.90 -34.28 -24.49
CA GLY A 226 -1.55 -33.01 -25.14
C GLY A 226 -1.09 -31.97 -24.11
N GLY A 227 -0.41 -30.94 -24.59
CA GLY A 227 0.22 -29.94 -23.74
C GLY A 227 1.35 -30.54 -22.91
N LYS A 228 1.46 -30.07 -21.65
CA LYS A 228 2.53 -30.50 -20.72
C LYS A 228 1.93 -31.15 -19.47
N PRO A 229 1.47 -32.40 -19.55
CA PRO A 229 0.93 -33.12 -18.39
C PRO A 229 1.99 -33.38 -17.32
N ARG A 230 1.68 -33.00 -16.09
CA ARG A 230 2.56 -33.14 -14.93
C ARG A 230 2.01 -34.11 -13.90
N TYR A 231 0.69 -34.29 -13.85
CA TYR A 231 0.07 -35.27 -12.98
C TYR A 231 0.07 -36.66 -13.63
N LEU A 232 0.85 -37.62 -13.13
CA LEU A 232 1.04 -38.91 -13.81
C LEU A 232 0.36 -40.10 -13.14
N ASN A 233 -0.42 -39.90 -12.07
CA ASN A 233 -1.02 -41.03 -11.34
C ASN A 233 -2.41 -41.41 -11.89
N PRO A 234 -2.55 -42.56 -12.58
CA PRO A 234 -3.81 -42.96 -13.19
C PRO A 234 -4.82 -43.50 -12.15
N VAL A 235 -4.34 -43.96 -11.00
CA VAL A 235 -5.16 -44.59 -9.96
C VAL A 235 -5.66 -43.54 -8.99
N LEU A 236 -6.90 -43.12 -9.20
CA LEU A 236 -7.63 -42.25 -8.30
C LEU A 236 -8.70 -43.06 -7.55
N PRO A 237 -8.89 -42.84 -6.25
CA PRO A 237 -9.84 -43.59 -5.43
C PRO A 237 -11.31 -43.24 -5.73
N PHE A 238 -11.56 -42.35 -6.68
CA PHE A 238 -12.89 -41.84 -7.01
C PHE A 238 -13.38 -42.45 -8.31
N ARG A 239 -14.66 -42.83 -8.33
CA ARG A 239 -15.40 -43.23 -9.52
C ARG A 239 -16.62 -42.30 -9.65
N ASN A 240 -16.84 -41.79 -10.85
CA ASN A 240 -17.96 -40.97 -11.29
C ASN A 240 -17.88 -39.46 -10.94
N GLY A 241 -18.26 -38.64 -11.93
CA GLY A 241 -18.40 -37.19 -11.84
C GLY A 241 -17.16 -36.41 -12.24
N VAL A 242 -17.31 -35.08 -12.35
CA VAL A 242 -16.19 -34.15 -12.48
C VAL A 242 -15.70 -33.77 -11.09
N ARG A 243 -14.38 -33.84 -10.87
CA ARG A 243 -13.75 -33.45 -9.60
C ARG A 243 -12.56 -32.55 -9.84
N PHE A 244 -12.38 -31.61 -8.92
CA PHE A 244 -11.16 -30.82 -8.80
C PHE A 244 -10.51 -31.10 -7.45
N PHE A 245 -9.20 -31.30 -7.46
CA PHE A 245 -8.38 -31.45 -6.26
C PHE A 245 -6.98 -30.91 -6.54
N THR A 246 -6.20 -30.69 -5.48
CA THR A 246 -4.79 -30.32 -5.64
C THR A 246 -3.87 -31.51 -5.41
N SER A 247 -2.78 -31.55 -6.16
CA SER A 247 -1.77 -32.60 -6.08
C SER A 247 -0.39 -31.99 -6.07
N ARG A 248 0.55 -32.68 -5.42
CA ARG A 248 1.96 -32.30 -5.40
C ARG A 248 2.79 -33.35 -6.13
N THR A 249 3.65 -32.86 -7.01
CA THR A 249 4.78 -33.60 -7.57
C THR A 249 6.07 -33.08 -6.95
N THR A 250 7.22 -33.63 -7.34
CA THR A 250 8.51 -33.12 -6.88
C THR A 250 8.66 -31.62 -7.18
N LEU A 251 8.39 -31.20 -8.42
CA LEU A 251 8.62 -29.82 -8.87
C LEU A 251 7.38 -28.93 -8.79
N TYR A 252 6.18 -29.50 -8.76
CA TYR A 252 4.95 -28.73 -8.99
C TYR A 252 3.89 -28.97 -7.93
N ARG A 253 3.18 -27.91 -7.60
CA ARG A 253 1.83 -27.98 -7.05
C ARG A 253 0.85 -27.79 -8.19
N LEU A 254 -0.12 -28.69 -8.30
CA LEU A 254 -1.03 -28.77 -9.44
C LEU A 254 -2.47 -28.64 -8.95
N LEU A 255 -3.29 -27.94 -9.73
CA LEU A 255 -4.73 -28.14 -9.75
C LEU A 255 -5.03 -29.22 -10.77
N VAL A 256 -5.79 -30.23 -10.37
CA VAL A 256 -6.11 -31.38 -11.21
C VAL A 256 -7.63 -31.50 -11.30
N ARG A 257 -8.12 -31.51 -12.53
CA ARG A 257 -9.49 -31.86 -12.89
C ARG A 257 -9.51 -33.28 -13.42
N VAL A 258 -10.45 -34.08 -12.95
CA VAL A 258 -10.68 -35.45 -13.43
C VAL A 258 -12.13 -35.63 -13.77
N GLU A 259 -12.38 -36.27 -14.92
CA GLU A 259 -13.70 -36.64 -15.38
C GLU A 259 -13.65 -38.05 -15.95
N ASP A 260 -14.56 -38.92 -15.49
CA ASP A 260 -14.78 -40.24 -16.07
C ASP A 260 -15.82 -40.13 -17.21
N THR A 261 -15.60 -40.85 -18.32
CA THR A 261 -16.55 -40.94 -19.45
C THR A 261 -17.47 -42.17 -19.27
N PRO A 262 -18.65 -42.21 -19.93
CA PRO A 262 -19.54 -43.37 -19.88
C PRO A 262 -18.90 -44.67 -20.37
N GLN A 263 -17.87 -44.57 -21.22
CA GLN A 263 -17.10 -45.70 -21.75
C GLN A 263 -15.98 -46.18 -20.80
N HIS A 264 -16.01 -45.73 -19.55
CA HIS A 264 -15.00 -46.01 -18.51
C HIS A 264 -13.61 -45.45 -18.82
N GLU A 265 -13.51 -44.51 -19.75
CA GLU A 265 -12.27 -43.77 -20.00
C GLU A 265 -12.17 -42.64 -18.99
N ARG A 266 -10.95 -42.14 -18.78
CA ARG A 266 -10.69 -41.08 -17.82
C ARG A 266 -9.91 -39.96 -18.46
N ILE A 267 -10.40 -38.74 -18.28
CA ILE A 267 -9.76 -37.53 -18.78
C ILE A 267 -9.24 -36.76 -17.58
N VAL A 268 -7.93 -36.53 -17.58
CA VAL A 268 -7.23 -35.74 -16.57
C VAL A 268 -6.72 -34.48 -17.21
N VAL A 269 -7.05 -33.34 -16.61
CA VAL A 269 -6.55 -32.03 -17.00
C VAL A 269 -5.83 -31.43 -15.79
N ASP A 270 -4.58 -31.04 -15.96
CA ASP A 270 -3.77 -30.47 -14.88
C ASP A 270 -3.17 -29.12 -15.27
N ALA A 271 -3.08 -28.21 -14.30
CA ALA A 271 -2.36 -26.95 -14.42
C ALA A 271 -1.54 -26.67 -13.16
N PRO A 272 -0.34 -26.08 -13.31
CA PRO A 272 0.45 -25.66 -12.16
C PRO A 272 -0.13 -24.46 -11.42
N LEU A 273 0.03 -24.49 -10.11
CA LEU A 273 -0.28 -23.41 -9.17
C LEU A 273 0.99 -22.89 -8.49
N GLU A 274 2.03 -23.73 -8.40
CA GLU A 274 3.35 -23.39 -7.88
C GLU A 274 4.41 -24.24 -8.56
N VAL A 275 5.57 -23.65 -8.83
CA VAL A 275 6.78 -24.32 -9.30
C VAL A 275 7.90 -24.13 -8.28
N ASN A 276 8.43 -25.25 -7.79
CA ASN A 276 9.50 -25.29 -6.81
C ASN A 276 10.85 -25.59 -7.49
N TYR A 277 11.48 -24.55 -8.03
CA TYR A 277 12.78 -24.67 -8.71
C TYR A 277 13.95 -24.91 -7.73
N ARG A 278 13.76 -24.63 -6.43
CA ARG A 278 14.81 -24.78 -5.40
C ARG A 278 15.30 -26.21 -5.20
N ILE A 279 14.52 -27.19 -5.61
CA ILE A 279 14.89 -28.61 -5.51
C ILE A 279 16.07 -28.93 -6.43
N ASN A 280 16.15 -28.30 -7.59
CA ASN A 280 17.23 -28.54 -8.56
C ASN A 280 18.31 -27.45 -8.49
N ASN A 281 17.98 -26.24 -8.02
CA ASN A 281 18.96 -25.17 -7.87
C ASN A 281 18.52 -24.16 -6.80
N ARG A 282 19.30 -24.06 -5.71
CA ARG A 282 19.04 -23.12 -4.60
C ARG A 282 18.97 -21.64 -5.01
N PHE A 283 19.53 -21.29 -6.17
CA PHE A 283 19.56 -19.93 -6.69
C PHE A 283 18.32 -19.58 -7.53
N LEU A 284 17.51 -20.57 -7.93
CA LEU A 284 16.25 -20.30 -8.62
C LEU A 284 15.15 -19.97 -7.60
N ARG A 285 14.35 -18.96 -7.91
CA ARG A 285 13.23 -18.52 -7.08
C ARG A 285 12.04 -19.43 -7.34
N ASN A 286 11.35 -19.85 -6.28
CA ASN A 286 10.05 -20.50 -6.46
C ASN A 286 9.07 -19.46 -7.01
N GLU A 287 8.19 -19.92 -7.87
CA GLU A 287 7.15 -19.07 -8.46
C GLU A 287 5.81 -19.70 -8.11
N SER A 288 4.96 -18.94 -7.42
CA SER A 288 3.65 -19.39 -7.00
C SER A 288 2.59 -18.37 -7.36
N ILE A 289 1.35 -18.85 -7.51
CA ILE A 289 0.20 -17.95 -7.67
C ILE A 289 0.07 -17.00 -6.47
N SER A 290 0.46 -17.41 -5.26
CA SER A 290 0.53 -16.57 -4.07
C SER A 290 1.46 -15.37 -4.28
N ASP A 291 2.70 -15.61 -4.74
CA ASP A 291 3.70 -14.56 -4.92
C ASP A 291 3.25 -13.53 -5.97
N ILE A 292 2.70 -14.01 -7.08
CA ILE A 292 2.32 -13.17 -8.21
C ILE A 292 1.09 -12.34 -7.90
N LEU A 293 0.09 -12.94 -7.24
CA LEU A 293 -1.06 -12.18 -6.77
C LEU A 293 -0.67 -11.21 -5.67
N SER A 294 0.33 -11.53 -4.85
CA SER A 294 0.82 -10.61 -3.84
C SER A 294 1.46 -9.36 -4.45
N ASP A 295 2.32 -9.56 -5.45
CA ASP A 295 2.97 -8.47 -6.18
C ASP A 295 1.94 -7.63 -6.96
N ARG A 296 1.00 -8.28 -7.65
CA ARG A 296 -0.02 -7.63 -8.48
C ARG A 296 -1.06 -6.85 -7.66
N LEU A 297 -1.51 -7.41 -6.52
CA LEU A 297 -2.54 -6.82 -5.67
C LEU A 297 -1.98 -5.96 -4.53
N GLY A 298 -0.65 -5.86 -4.42
CA GLY A 298 0.05 -5.03 -3.43
C GLY A 298 -0.26 -5.41 -1.98
N SER A 299 -0.59 -6.67 -1.73
CA SER A 299 -0.96 -7.21 -0.41
C SER A 299 -0.45 -8.63 -0.30
N ASP A 300 -0.11 -9.10 0.90
CA ASP A 300 0.35 -10.47 1.10
C ASP A 300 -0.82 -11.45 0.92
N VAL A 301 -0.77 -12.26 -0.14
CA VAL A 301 -1.78 -13.27 -0.52
C VAL A 301 -1.14 -14.65 -0.42
N ASP A 302 -1.67 -15.51 0.44
CA ASP A 302 -1.14 -16.85 0.68
C ASP A 302 -2.21 -17.93 0.46
N PHE A 303 -1.91 -18.85 -0.45
CA PHE A 303 -2.67 -20.08 -0.68
C PHE A 303 -1.98 -21.28 -0.03
N ASN A 304 -2.60 -21.80 1.03
CA ASN A 304 -2.24 -23.08 1.61
C ASN A 304 -3.12 -24.18 0.99
N PHE A 305 -2.60 -24.94 0.04
CA PHE A 305 -3.37 -25.92 -0.73
C PHE A 305 -3.55 -27.26 0.01
N SER A 306 -4.72 -27.89 -0.18
CA SER A 306 -5.11 -29.17 0.40
C SER A 306 -4.50 -30.35 -0.36
N MET A 307 -3.52 -31.03 0.25
CA MET A 307 -2.68 -32.05 -0.39
C MET A 307 -3.19 -33.49 -0.25
N GLY A 308 -4.49 -33.72 -0.46
CA GLY A 308 -5.02 -35.08 -0.49
C GLY A 308 -5.32 -35.70 0.88
N GLU A 309 -5.59 -34.89 1.91
CA GLU A 309 -6.21 -35.36 3.17
C GLU A 309 -7.60 -36.01 2.97
N HIS A 310 -8.09 -36.06 1.72
CA HIS A 310 -9.23 -36.87 1.27
C HIS A 310 -9.05 -38.38 1.50
N ARG A 311 -7.90 -38.86 2.01
CA ARG A 311 -7.73 -40.22 2.57
C ARG A 311 -8.45 -40.44 3.91
N GLY A 312 -9.25 -39.49 4.38
CA GLY A 312 -10.28 -39.76 5.39
C GLY A 312 -10.03 -39.22 6.79
N GLU A 313 -9.09 -38.30 7.00
CA GLU A 313 -8.98 -37.60 8.29
C GLU A 313 -9.36 -36.12 8.13
N ARG A 314 -10.45 -35.73 8.77
CA ARG A 314 -10.95 -34.34 8.92
C ARG A 314 -10.01 -33.49 9.81
N ARG A 315 -8.69 -33.50 9.58
CA ARG A 315 -7.73 -32.77 10.43
C ARG A 315 -7.32 -31.41 9.86
N TRP A 316 -7.45 -31.18 8.55
CA TRP A 316 -7.18 -29.85 7.96
C TRP A 316 -8.24 -28.78 8.28
N LEU A 317 -9.48 -29.18 8.51
CA LEU A 317 -10.61 -28.28 8.81
C LEU A 317 -11.07 -28.52 10.25
N ASP A 318 -10.74 -27.58 11.16
CA ASP A 318 -11.50 -27.47 12.40
C ASP A 318 -12.98 -27.26 12.04
N ALA A 319 -13.87 -28.02 12.67
CA ALA A 319 -15.30 -28.11 12.35
C ALA A 319 -16.05 -26.76 12.44
N SER A 320 -15.43 -25.71 12.97
CA SER A 320 -15.92 -24.34 13.00
C SER A 320 -15.77 -23.58 11.66
N ALA A 321 -14.94 -24.06 10.72
CA ALA A 321 -14.64 -23.39 9.45
C ALA A 321 -15.65 -23.67 8.31
N LEU A 322 -16.72 -24.42 8.57
CA LEU A 322 -17.51 -25.13 7.55
C LEU A 322 -18.73 -24.40 6.98
N LYS A 323 -18.74 -23.06 6.95
CA LYS A 323 -19.75 -22.28 6.20
C LYS A 323 -19.13 -21.01 5.66
N ASP A 324 -19.05 -20.86 4.33
CA ASP A 324 -19.06 -19.65 3.45
C ASP A 324 -18.64 -18.27 4.00
N SER A 325 -17.92 -18.22 5.11
CA SER A 325 -17.69 -17.02 5.88
C SER A 325 -16.22 -16.67 5.78
N ILE A 326 -16.00 -15.50 5.22
CA ILE A 326 -14.73 -14.81 5.29
C ILE A 326 -14.51 -14.46 6.76
N TYR A 327 -13.43 -14.95 7.35
CA TYR A 327 -13.02 -14.62 8.71
C TYR A 327 -12.06 -13.46 8.70
N VAL A 328 -12.22 -12.55 9.66
CA VAL A 328 -11.35 -11.39 9.83
C VAL A 328 -10.70 -11.48 11.20
N GLU A 329 -9.41 -11.79 11.23
CA GLU A 329 -8.60 -11.72 12.43
C GLU A 329 -8.03 -10.31 12.59
N ARG A 330 -8.04 -9.83 13.84
CA ARG A 330 -7.63 -8.48 14.20
C ARG A 330 -6.62 -8.56 15.33
N GLY A 331 -5.35 -8.40 15.02
CA GLY A 331 -4.28 -8.32 16.00
C GLY A 331 -3.69 -6.91 16.07
N ARG A 332 -3.29 -6.48 17.28
CA ARG A 332 -2.53 -5.24 17.45
C ARG A 332 -1.15 -5.30 16.78
N ALA A 333 -0.52 -6.47 16.82
CA ALA A 333 0.81 -6.71 16.24
C ALA A 333 0.75 -7.34 14.83
N SER A 334 -0.20 -8.24 14.58
CA SER A 334 -0.35 -8.95 13.30
C SER A 334 -1.16 -8.18 12.24
N GLY A 335 -1.77 -7.04 12.60
CA GLY A 335 -2.59 -6.26 11.68
C GLY A 335 -3.98 -6.84 11.44
N VAL A 336 -4.53 -6.56 10.25
CA VAL A 336 -5.79 -7.15 9.79
C VAL A 336 -5.45 -8.30 8.86
N LYS A 337 -6.02 -9.48 9.13
CA LYS A 337 -5.89 -10.66 8.27
C LYS A 337 -7.27 -11.16 7.90
N VAL A 338 -7.48 -11.41 6.62
CA VAL A 338 -8.73 -11.94 6.06
C VAL A 338 -8.44 -13.35 5.57
N TYR A 339 -9.20 -14.36 5.98
CA TYR A 339 -8.99 -15.73 5.49
C TYR A 339 -10.29 -16.49 5.29
N GLY A 340 -10.23 -17.50 4.43
CA GLY A 340 -11.33 -18.40 4.11
C GLY A 340 -10.82 -19.67 3.44
N VAL A 341 -11.75 -20.59 3.15
CA VAL A 341 -11.45 -21.86 2.50
C VAL A 341 -12.10 -21.88 1.13
N LEU A 342 -11.32 -22.25 0.13
CA LEU A 342 -11.75 -22.46 -1.25
C LEU A 342 -12.19 -23.90 -1.42
N PHE A 343 -13.38 -24.08 -1.95
CA PHE A 343 -13.95 -25.37 -2.28
C PHE A 343 -14.14 -25.48 -3.78
N SER A 344 -13.88 -26.66 -4.33
CA SER A 344 -14.24 -26.95 -5.71
C SER A 344 -15.76 -27.00 -5.90
N PRO A 345 -16.25 -26.96 -7.16
CA PRO A 345 -17.65 -27.23 -7.49
C PRO A 345 -18.18 -28.56 -6.94
N SER A 346 -17.27 -29.52 -6.68
CA SER A 346 -17.58 -30.83 -6.09
C SER A 346 -17.51 -30.83 -4.55
N HIS A 347 -17.45 -29.66 -3.92
CA HIS A 347 -17.30 -29.43 -2.48
C HIS A 347 -16.05 -30.06 -1.84
N LEU A 348 -14.99 -30.26 -2.63
CA LEU A 348 -13.70 -30.69 -2.09
C LEU A 348 -12.86 -29.47 -1.71
N PRO A 349 -12.24 -29.43 -0.51
CA PRO A 349 -11.37 -28.32 -0.16
C PRO A 349 -10.15 -28.28 -1.07
N LEU A 350 -9.88 -27.11 -1.65
CA LEU A 350 -8.75 -26.85 -2.54
C LEU A 350 -7.63 -26.11 -1.82
N ALA A 351 -7.94 -25.01 -1.14
CA ALA A 351 -6.94 -24.19 -0.45
C ALA A 351 -7.55 -23.36 0.68
N LYS A 352 -6.75 -23.07 1.71
CA LYS A 352 -7.01 -22.01 2.66
C LYS A 352 -6.33 -20.77 2.10
N LEU A 353 -7.14 -19.77 1.75
CA LEU A 353 -6.68 -18.49 1.25
C LEU A 353 -6.60 -17.52 2.42
N SER A 354 -5.48 -16.84 2.57
CA SER A 354 -5.34 -15.74 3.51
C SER A 354 -4.72 -14.52 2.86
N VAL A 355 -5.23 -13.35 3.24
CA VAL A 355 -4.75 -12.05 2.79
C VAL A 355 -4.40 -11.21 4.01
N SER A 356 -3.15 -10.78 4.10
CA SER A 356 -2.62 -10.03 5.24
C SER A 356 -2.35 -8.57 4.85
N GLY A 357 -2.83 -7.65 5.67
CA GLY A 357 -2.49 -6.23 5.58
C GLY A 357 -1.26 -5.87 6.40
N GLN A 358 -0.77 -4.65 6.22
CA GLN A 358 0.30 -4.13 7.08
C GLN A 358 -0.21 -3.88 8.50
N PRO A 359 0.62 -4.09 9.53
CA PRO A 359 0.25 -3.73 10.89
C PRO A 359 0.06 -2.22 11.02
N TYR A 360 -0.86 -1.81 11.87
CA TYR A 360 -1.19 -0.39 12.08
C TYR A 360 0.03 0.46 12.46
N ALA A 361 0.93 -0.10 13.28
CA ALA A 361 2.18 0.56 13.67
C ALA A 361 3.04 0.91 12.44
N ALA A 362 3.24 -0.03 11.52
CA ALA A 362 4.01 0.22 10.29
C ALA A 362 3.39 1.31 9.40
N VAL A 363 2.05 1.43 9.41
CA VAL A 363 1.36 2.52 8.68
C VAL A 363 1.66 3.87 9.32
N ILE A 364 1.66 3.94 10.66
CA ILE A 364 2.03 5.17 11.38
C ILE A 364 3.50 5.50 11.11
N ASP A 365 4.40 4.54 11.26
CA ASP A 365 5.84 4.73 11.10
C ASP A 365 6.17 5.26 9.70
N ARG A 366 5.56 4.69 8.64
CA ARG A 366 5.73 5.16 7.26
C ARG A 366 5.22 6.59 7.04
N ILE A 367 4.14 6.98 7.72
CA ILE A 367 3.63 8.37 7.66
C ILE A 367 4.61 9.31 8.38
N GLU A 368 5.18 8.85 9.50
CA GLU A 368 6.18 9.61 10.24
C GLU A 368 7.46 9.79 9.42
N GLU A 369 8.01 8.72 8.82
CA GLU A 369 9.19 8.75 7.96
C GLU A 369 9.07 9.78 6.82
N LYS A 370 7.93 9.78 6.11
CA LYS A 370 7.68 10.76 5.05
C LYS A 370 7.69 12.19 5.57
N ARG A 371 7.12 12.41 6.75
CA ARG A 371 7.08 13.74 7.38
C ARG A 371 8.44 14.16 7.89
N ILE A 372 9.21 13.25 8.48
CA ILE A 372 10.61 13.46 8.89
C ILE A 372 11.43 13.91 7.69
N PHE A 373 11.30 13.22 6.55
CA PHE A 373 12.01 13.60 5.32
C PHE A 373 11.69 15.03 4.87
N ILE A 374 10.40 15.40 4.80
CA ILE A 374 9.99 16.76 4.41
C ILE A 374 10.45 17.80 5.44
N ALA A 375 10.31 17.50 6.73
CA ALA A 375 10.76 18.39 7.80
C ALA A 375 12.27 18.60 7.77
N GLY A 376 13.06 17.55 7.52
CA GLY A 376 14.51 17.66 7.34
C GLY A 376 14.89 18.55 6.17
N LEU A 377 14.18 18.46 5.04
CA LEU A 377 14.40 19.33 3.89
C LEU A 377 14.09 20.80 4.20
N LEU A 378 13.03 21.07 4.96
CA LEU A 378 12.68 22.43 5.40
C LEU A 378 13.69 22.99 6.39
N ILE A 379 14.16 22.20 7.35
CA ILE A 379 15.20 22.60 8.32
C ILE A 379 16.50 22.94 7.60
N LEU A 380 16.88 22.15 6.60
CA LEU A 380 18.07 22.41 5.79
C LEU A 380 17.93 23.71 4.99
N LEU A 381 16.74 24.00 4.47
CA LEU A 381 16.43 25.26 3.80
C LEU A 381 16.50 26.45 4.77
N ASP A 382 16.02 26.29 6.01
CA ASP A 382 16.11 27.31 7.06
C ASP A 382 17.57 27.64 7.43
N ALA A 383 18.45 26.63 7.47
CA ALA A 383 19.86 26.81 7.83
C ALA A 383 20.70 27.52 6.74
N ILE A 384 20.19 27.59 5.51
CA ILE A 384 20.87 28.25 4.38
C ILE A 384 20.49 29.75 4.28
N ILE A 385 19.34 30.13 4.85
CA ILE A 385 18.77 31.48 4.83
C ILE A 385 19.29 32.30 6.00
#